data_AF-A0A955D9Y1-F1
#
_entry.id   AF-A0A955D9Y1-F1
#
_cell.length_a   1.000
_cell.length_b   1.000
_cell.length_c   1.000
_cell.angle_alpha   90.00
_cell.angle_beta   90.00
_cell.angle_gamma   90.00
#
_symmetry.space_group_name_H-M   'P 1'
#
loop_
_entity.id
_entity.type
_entity.pdbx_description
1 polymer ?
#
loop_
_entity_poly.entity_id
_entity_poly.type
_entity_poly.pdbx_seq_one_letter_code
_entity_poly.pdbx_strand_id
1 'polypeptide(L)'
;MSSKEIRTLVESTASRLRLVQADLADHEPDQRQAVLAEEVERAIHPLVPADREEFLRELETHFPSWEGGGIAAPATAPSAPVAAPIENREDRDISYHLNKVLALSGNLSAEQKESVSRKLAAAGFTLGGIDAWPESGVARVSKEIFGGRQAKIDSQRVLDLLALLAELAIRLEPVVWQTWQRWQKAHPAMQRRQRVALGQSIAAFLSGDADTPRGKVQADVEEFRRLTAAVAGSAAVAGQMAARELTDLSPARIREYVEMEKSGGFMKGKAERYWEKFQEIAGQMDESSLEAKISKAMAEHAGTIIGIGR
;
A
#
# COMPACT_ATOMS: atom_id res chain seq x y z
N MET A 1 26.60 -30.74 33.17
CA MET A 1 26.25 -29.37 32.70
C MET A 1 25.71 -28.56 33.89
N SER A 2 25.62 -27.24 33.81
CA SER A 2 24.95 -26.46 34.86
C SER A 2 23.44 -26.73 34.82
N SER A 3 22.76 -26.83 35.97
CA SER A 3 21.30 -27.06 36.04
C SER A 3 20.48 -26.06 35.19
N LYS A 4 21.00 -24.84 34.99
CA LYS A 4 20.40 -23.83 34.11
C LYS A 4 20.50 -24.18 32.61
N GLU A 5 21.56 -24.85 32.19
CA GLU A 5 21.79 -25.28 30.81
C GLU A 5 20.88 -26.47 30.47
N ILE A 6 20.67 -27.39 31.42
CA ILE A 6 19.75 -28.52 31.30
C ILE A 6 18.32 -28.00 31.11
N ARG A 7 17.87 -27.08 31.97
CA ARG A 7 16.53 -26.49 31.86
C ARG A 7 16.28 -25.76 30.54
N THR A 8 17.28 -25.04 30.03
CA THR A 8 17.17 -24.36 28.72
C THR A 8 17.06 -25.36 27.57
N LEU A 9 17.81 -26.46 27.65
CA LEU A 9 17.72 -27.56 26.69
C LEU A 9 16.37 -28.27 26.76
N VAL A 10 15.81 -28.45 27.95
CA VAL A 10 14.46 -29.01 28.18
C VAL A 10 13.40 -28.13 27.56
N GLU A 11 13.43 -26.82 27.81
CA GLU A 11 12.45 -25.87 27.26
C GLU A 11 12.51 -25.81 25.71
N SER A 12 13.72 -25.84 25.14
CA SER A 12 13.93 -25.90 23.70
C SER A 12 13.42 -27.21 23.09
N THR A 13 13.73 -28.35 23.74
CA THR A 13 13.32 -29.67 23.27
C THR A 13 11.81 -29.85 23.38
N ALA A 14 11.18 -29.44 24.48
CA ALA A 14 9.72 -29.46 24.65
C ALA A 14 9.00 -28.61 23.60
N SER A 15 9.53 -27.43 23.28
CA SER A 15 8.95 -26.56 22.24
C SER A 15 9.06 -27.20 20.84
N ARG A 16 10.17 -27.88 20.57
CA ARG A 16 10.40 -28.59 19.31
C ARG A 16 9.51 -29.83 19.17
N LEU A 17 9.36 -30.62 20.23
CA LEU A 17 8.47 -31.77 20.25
C LEU A 17 7.01 -31.36 20.00
N ARG A 18 6.57 -30.21 20.52
CA ARG A 18 5.21 -29.68 20.23
C ARG A 18 5.01 -29.30 18.76
N LEU A 19 6.04 -28.73 18.12
CA LEU A 19 5.99 -28.34 16.71
C LEU A 19 5.98 -29.58 15.81
N VAL A 20 6.88 -30.55 16.08
CA VAL A 20 6.91 -31.84 15.38
C VAL A 20 5.61 -32.61 15.55
N GLN A 21 5.00 -32.58 16.75
CA GLN A 21 3.71 -33.22 16.99
C GLN A 21 2.55 -32.55 16.23
N ALA A 22 2.58 -31.21 16.07
CA ALA A 22 1.59 -30.50 15.26
C ALA A 22 1.72 -30.84 13.76
N ASP A 23 2.94 -30.94 13.25
CA ASP A 23 3.21 -31.32 11.86
C ASP A 23 2.87 -32.80 11.56
N LEU A 24 2.95 -33.66 12.59
CA LEU A 24 2.67 -35.09 12.47
C LEU A 24 1.22 -35.46 12.82
N ALA A 25 0.29 -34.51 12.96
CA ALA A 25 -1.08 -34.76 13.40
C ALA A 25 -1.81 -35.83 12.55
N ASP A 26 -1.56 -35.85 11.24
CA ASP A 26 -2.21 -36.74 10.26
C ASP A 26 -1.46 -38.07 10.02
N HIS A 27 -0.36 -38.32 10.73
CA HIS A 27 0.45 -39.53 10.56
C HIS A 27 0.00 -40.67 11.47
N GLU A 28 0.27 -41.91 11.04
CA GLU A 28 0.01 -43.13 11.83
C GLU A 28 0.75 -43.10 13.18
N PRO A 29 0.15 -43.62 14.27
CA PRO A 29 0.69 -43.52 15.61
C PRO A 29 2.11 -44.06 15.76
N ASP A 30 2.44 -45.16 15.06
CA ASP A 30 3.78 -45.77 15.10
C ASP A 30 4.85 -44.87 14.47
N GLN A 31 4.49 -44.13 13.41
CA GLN A 31 5.39 -43.18 12.75
C GLN A 31 5.60 -41.94 13.62
N ARG A 32 4.55 -41.46 14.28
CA ARG A 32 4.64 -40.34 15.24
C ARG A 32 5.56 -40.69 16.40
N GLN A 33 5.42 -41.89 16.94
CA GLN A 33 6.26 -42.35 18.05
C GLN A 33 7.72 -42.48 17.63
N ALA A 34 8.01 -43.03 16.45
CA ALA A 34 9.38 -43.17 15.95
C ALA A 34 10.08 -41.81 15.79
N VAL A 35 9.41 -40.82 15.20
CA VAL A 35 9.98 -39.48 14.98
C VAL A 35 10.17 -38.72 16.29
N LEU A 36 9.21 -38.82 17.22
CA LEU A 36 9.34 -38.19 18.54
C LEU A 36 10.47 -38.84 19.37
N ALA A 37 10.64 -40.16 19.27
CA ALA A 37 11.73 -40.87 19.94
C ALA A 37 13.10 -40.44 19.40
N GLU A 38 13.25 -40.28 18.07
CA GLU A 38 14.47 -39.80 17.44
C GLU A 38 14.83 -38.37 17.88
N GLU A 39 13.82 -37.50 18.00
CA GLU A 39 14.01 -36.11 18.45
C GLU A 39 14.48 -36.02 19.91
N VAL A 40 13.96 -36.90 20.78
CA VAL A 40 14.40 -37.04 22.18
C VAL A 40 15.80 -37.64 22.25
N GLU A 41 16.08 -38.69 21.47
CA GLU A 41 17.39 -39.33 21.41
C GLU A 41 18.48 -38.36 20.96
N ARG A 42 18.19 -37.54 19.94
CA ARG A 42 19.11 -36.50 19.46
C ARG A 42 19.38 -35.43 20.52
N ALA A 43 18.38 -35.09 21.35
CA ALA A 43 18.54 -34.13 22.44
C ALA A 43 19.34 -34.71 23.64
N ILE A 44 19.27 -36.02 23.86
CA ILE A 44 19.97 -36.72 24.94
C ILE A 44 21.41 -37.10 24.57
N HIS A 45 21.71 -37.31 23.29
CA HIS A 45 23.05 -37.66 22.81
C HIS A 45 24.19 -36.78 23.36
N PRO A 46 24.08 -35.43 23.43
CA PRO A 46 25.14 -34.59 23.99
C PRO A 46 25.25 -34.62 25.52
N LEU A 47 24.33 -35.26 26.25
CA LEU A 47 24.30 -35.28 27.71
C LEU A 47 25.14 -36.43 28.29
N VAL A 48 25.83 -36.13 29.39
CA VAL A 48 26.55 -37.11 30.23
C VAL A 48 25.53 -38.03 30.89
N PRO A 49 25.80 -39.34 31.06
CA PRO A 49 24.82 -40.31 31.60
C PRO A 49 24.14 -39.90 32.92
N ALA A 50 24.85 -39.19 33.80
CA ALA A 50 24.31 -38.70 35.08
C ALA A 50 23.23 -37.60 34.91
N ASP A 51 23.33 -36.78 33.85
CA ASP A 51 22.43 -35.64 33.60
C ASP A 51 21.19 -36.07 32.78
N ARG A 52 21.19 -37.27 32.18
CA ARG A 52 20.10 -37.76 31.32
C ARG A 52 18.82 -38.03 32.09
N GLU A 53 18.93 -38.56 33.30
CA GLU A 53 17.78 -38.87 34.15
C GLU A 53 17.09 -37.60 34.64
N GLU A 54 17.87 -36.58 34.99
CA GLU A 54 17.37 -35.25 35.37
C GLU A 54 16.70 -34.55 34.18
N PHE A 55 17.33 -34.59 33.01
CA PHE A 55 16.77 -34.05 31.76
C PHE A 55 15.43 -34.70 31.39
N LEU A 56 15.33 -36.04 31.44
CA LEU A 56 14.09 -36.76 31.10
C LEU A 56 12.96 -36.43 32.08
N ARG A 57 13.26 -36.33 33.37
CA ARG A 57 12.28 -35.98 34.41
C ARG A 57 11.77 -34.55 34.28
N GLU A 58 12.66 -33.60 33.99
CA GLU A 58 12.25 -32.22 33.68
C GLU A 58 11.47 -32.15 32.36
N LEU A 59 11.90 -32.90 31.33
CA LEU A 59 11.20 -32.95 30.04
C LEU A 59 9.78 -33.50 30.18
N GLU A 60 9.57 -34.54 30.98
CA GLU A 60 8.24 -35.07 31.30
C GLU A 60 7.34 -34.01 31.98
N THR A 61 7.93 -33.17 32.85
CA THR A 61 7.21 -32.08 33.52
C THR A 61 6.80 -30.97 32.53
N HIS A 62 7.66 -30.68 31.54
CA HIS A 62 7.42 -29.64 30.54
C HIS A 62 6.66 -30.14 29.29
N PHE A 63 6.64 -31.45 29.08
CA PHE A 63 5.96 -32.15 28.00
C PHE A 63 5.06 -33.22 28.62
N PRO A 64 3.90 -32.83 29.20
CA PRO A 64 3.04 -33.75 29.94
C PRO A 64 2.58 -34.88 29.03
N SER A 65 2.77 -36.12 29.49
CA SER A 65 2.29 -37.33 28.85
C SER A 65 0.78 -37.25 28.64
N TRP A 66 0.36 -37.03 27.39
CA TRP A 66 -0.99 -37.34 26.96
C TRP A 66 -1.09 -38.86 26.74
N GLU A 67 -0.97 -39.64 27.81
CA GLU A 67 -1.32 -41.06 27.79
C GLU A 67 -2.85 -41.21 27.73
N GLY A 68 -3.38 -40.98 26.54
CA GLY A 68 -4.66 -41.52 26.12
C GLY A 68 -4.42 -42.82 25.37
N GLY A 69 -4.28 -43.93 26.11
CA GLY A 69 -4.53 -45.28 25.58
C GLY A 69 -3.31 -46.15 25.30
N GLY A 70 -2.92 -46.94 26.30
CA GLY A 70 -2.71 -48.38 26.13
C GLY A 70 -1.29 -48.86 25.83
N ILE A 71 -0.53 -49.16 26.89
CA ILE A 71 0.21 -50.42 27.00
C ILE A 71 0.03 -50.94 28.44
N ALA A 72 -0.65 -52.07 28.56
CA ALA A 72 -0.88 -52.76 29.81
C ALA A 72 0.39 -53.52 30.27
N ALA A 73 0.75 -53.37 31.54
CA ALA A 73 1.47 -54.39 32.31
C ALA A 73 0.90 -54.41 33.74
N PRO A 74 0.65 -55.58 34.35
CA PRO A 74 -0.21 -55.70 35.52
C PRO A 74 0.58 -55.68 36.83
N ALA A 75 0.13 -54.91 37.83
CA ALA A 75 0.26 -55.26 39.25
C ALA A 75 -0.51 -54.30 40.17
N THR A 76 -1.70 -54.76 40.59
CA THR A 76 -2.23 -54.73 41.97
C THR A 76 -1.98 -53.50 42.87
N ALA A 77 -3.04 -52.71 43.08
CA ALA A 77 -3.60 -52.38 44.41
C ALA A 77 -4.92 -51.58 44.27
N PRO A 78 -5.91 -51.74 45.18
CA PRO A 78 -7.22 -51.11 45.05
C PRO A 78 -7.26 -49.73 45.75
N SER A 79 -7.62 -48.69 45.03
CA SER A 79 -7.99 -47.40 45.60
C SER A 79 -9.33 -46.89 45.04
N ALA A 80 -10.11 -46.35 45.97
CA ALA A 80 -11.52 -45.97 45.93
C ALA A 80 -11.93 -45.06 44.74
N PRO A 81 -13.23 -44.97 44.41
CA PRO A 81 -13.69 -44.22 43.26
C PRO A 81 -13.57 -42.70 43.43
N VAL A 82 -13.05 -42.13 42.34
CA VAL A 82 -12.98 -40.77 41.83
C VAL A 82 -14.20 -39.88 42.12
N ALA A 83 -13.93 -38.61 42.44
CA ALA A 83 -14.66 -37.47 41.90
C ALA A 83 -13.72 -36.27 41.76
N ALA A 84 -12.90 -36.26 40.70
CA ALA A 84 -12.30 -35.02 40.20
C ALA A 84 -13.30 -34.38 39.22
N PRO A 85 -13.46 -33.04 39.20
CA PRO A 85 -14.31 -32.38 38.23
C PRO A 85 -13.81 -32.71 36.82
N ILE A 86 -14.69 -33.26 35.98
CA ILE A 86 -14.44 -33.37 34.55
C ILE A 86 -14.46 -31.93 34.02
N GLU A 87 -13.30 -31.25 33.99
CA GLU A 87 -13.13 -30.07 33.18
C GLU A 87 -13.29 -30.51 31.72
N ASN A 88 -14.39 -30.08 31.10
CA ASN A 88 -14.78 -30.52 29.79
C ASN A 88 -13.70 -30.14 28.78
N ARG A 89 -13.32 -31.10 27.93
CA ARG A 89 -12.38 -30.89 26.82
C ARG A 89 -12.80 -29.72 25.90
N GLU A 90 -14.11 -29.42 25.89
CA GLU A 90 -14.75 -28.31 25.20
C GLU A 90 -14.30 -26.94 25.71
N ASP A 91 -13.88 -26.83 26.99
CA ASP A 91 -13.43 -25.58 27.61
C ASP A 91 -12.04 -25.12 27.09
N ARG A 92 -11.32 -26.00 26.38
CA ARG A 92 -10.01 -25.68 25.78
C ARG A 92 -10.05 -25.34 24.29
N ASP A 93 -11.18 -25.57 23.62
CA ASP A 93 -11.30 -25.25 22.21
C ASP A 93 -11.82 -23.81 22.02
N ILE A 94 -10.93 -22.92 21.59
CA ILE A 94 -11.25 -21.53 21.29
C ILE A 94 -12.34 -21.43 20.21
N SER A 95 -12.35 -22.36 19.24
CA SER A 95 -13.37 -22.41 18.18
C SER A 95 -14.75 -22.77 18.73
N TYR A 96 -14.82 -23.63 19.74
CA TYR A 96 -16.09 -23.95 20.42
C TYR A 96 -16.67 -22.71 21.12
N HIS A 97 -15.85 -21.92 21.82
CA HIS A 97 -16.29 -20.69 22.48
C HIS A 97 -16.71 -19.63 21.48
N LEU A 98 -15.99 -19.48 20.37
CA LEU A 98 -16.36 -18.56 19.29
C LEU A 98 -17.69 -18.97 18.67
N ASN A 99 -17.90 -20.25 18.39
CA ASN A 99 -19.18 -20.77 17.88
C ASN A 99 -20.33 -20.56 18.87
N LYS A 100 -20.08 -20.69 20.18
CA LYS A 100 -21.07 -20.42 21.23
C LYS A 100 -21.41 -18.94 21.33
N VAL A 101 -20.42 -18.05 21.20
CA VAL A 101 -20.64 -16.59 21.13
C VAL A 101 -21.42 -16.22 19.87
N LEU A 102 -21.12 -16.85 18.72
CA LEU A 102 -21.85 -16.65 17.46
C LEU A 102 -23.30 -17.14 17.57
N ALA A 103 -23.55 -18.30 18.19
CA ALA A 103 -24.90 -18.81 18.42
C ALA A 103 -25.73 -17.89 19.33
N LEU A 104 -25.08 -17.26 20.32
CA LEU A 104 -25.73 -16.31 21.22
C LEU A 104 -25.88 -14.90 20.62
N SER A 105 -25.14 -14.58 19.56
CA SER A 105 -25.09 -13.24 18.95
C SER A 105 -26.44 -12.73 18.44
N GLY A 106 -27.35 -13.62 18.05
CA GLY A 106 -28.72 -13.28 17.65
C GLY A 106 -29.59 -12.75 18.80
N ASN A 107 -29.27 -13.15 20.03
CA ASN A 107 -30.03 -12.81 21.25
C ASN A 107 -29.39 -11.67 22.07
N LEU A 108 -28.22 -11.17 21.65
CA LEU A 108 -27.55 -10.07 22.34
C LEU A 108 -28.18 -8.72 21.96
N SER A 109 -28.41 -7.86 22.96
CA SER A 109 -28.79 -6.47 22.74
C SER A 109 -27.64 -5.66 22.11
N ALA A 110 -27.94 -4.48 21.56
CA ALA A 110 -26.94 -3.59 20.97
C ALA A 110 -25.83 -3.22 21.98
N GLU A 111 -26.20 -2.92 23.22
CA GLU A 111 -25.26 -2.59 24.30
C GLU A 111 -24.36 -3.79 24.69
N GLN A 112 -24.90 -5.01 24.67
CA GLN A 112 -24.13 -6.22 24.96
C GLN A 112 -23.16 -6.55 23.83
N LYS A 113 -23.57 -6.36 22.57
CA LYS A 113 -22.68 -6.51 21.40
C LYS A 113 -21.52 -5.53 21.45
N GLU A 114 -21.78 -4.28 21.84
CA GLU A 114 -20.76 -3.25 21.97
C GLU A 114 -19.80 -3.52 23.16
N SER A 115 -20.29 -4.08 24.26
CA SER A 115 -19.44 -4.50 25.38
C SER A 115 -18.51 -5.66 24.99
N VAL A 116 -19.04 -6.65 24.27
CA VAL A 116 -18.26 -7.79 23.77
C VAL A 116 -17.22 -7.33 22.75
N SER A 117 -17.56 -6.43 21.85
CA SER A 117 -16.61 -5.91 20.86
C SER A 117 -15.45 -5.15 21.52
N ARG A 118 -15.72 -4.30 22.52
CA ARG A 118 -14.69 -3.61 23.29
C ARG A 118 -13.77 -4.57 24.03
N LYS A 119 -14.30 -5.64 24.62
CA LYS A 119 -13.50 -6.65 25.34
C LYS A 119 -12.61 -7.47 24.39
N LEU A 120 -13.13 -7.86 23.24
CA LEU A 120 -12.36 -8.57 22.21
C LEU A 120 -11.26 -7.67 21.62
N ALA A 121 -11.56 -6.39 21.38
CA ALA A 121 -10.56 -5.41 20.92
C ALA A 121 -9.46 -5.19 21.98
N ALA A 122 -9.81 -5.06 23.26
CA ALA A 122 -8.84 -4.95 24.35
C ALA A 122 -7.95 -6.20 24.50
N ALA A 123 -8.45 -7.37 24.09
CA ALA A 123 -7.70 -8.62 24.05
C ALA A 123 -6.84 -8.79 22.78
N GLY A 124 -6.76 -7.77 21.92
CA GLY A 124 -5.94 -7.79 20.71
C GLY A 124 -6.60 -8.45 19.49
N PHE A 125 -7.88 -8.84 19.58
CA PHE A 125 -8.63 -9.26 18.41
C PHE A 125 -9.03 -8.02 17.60
N THR A 126 -8.48 -7.90 16.40
CA THR A 126 -8.98 -6.94 15.42
C THR A 126 -10.31 -7.47 14.91
N LEU A 127 -11.40 -7.06 15.57
CA LEU A 127 -12.73 -7.19 15.01
C LEU A 127 -12.76 -6.28 13.78
N GLY A 128 -12.42 -6.87 12.63
CA GLY A 128 -12.49 -6.28 11.31
C GLY A 128 -13.95 -6.01 10.93
N GLY A 129 -14.61 -5.15 11.70
CA GLY A 129 -15.75 -4.41 11.24
C GLY A 129 -15.23 -3.23 10.44
N ILE A 130 -15.95 -2.90 9.38
CA ILE A 130 -15.71 -1.75 8.52
C ILE A 130 -15.70 -0.42 9.33
N ASP A 131 -16.06 -0.43 10.61
CA ASP A 131 -16.19 0.74 11.48
C ASP A 131 -14.99 1.03 12.41
N ALA A 132 -14.01 0.12 12.56
CA ALA A 132 -12.84 0.35 13.43
C ALA A 132 -11.68 1.00 12.64
N TRP A 133 -11.89 2.24 12.19
CA TRP A 133 -10.85 3.01 11.49
C TRP A 133 -9.69 3.37 12.43
N PRO A 134 -8.43 3.29 11.97
CA PRO A 134 -7.29 3.78 12.74
C PRO A 134 -7.46 5.27 13.06
N GLU A 135 -7.28 5.66 14.33
CA GLU A 135 -7.47 7.06 14.79
C GLU A 135 -6.63 8.05 13.98
N SER A 136 -5.40 7.68 13.65
CA SER A 136 -4.49 8.50 12.84
C SER A 136 -4.99 8.70 11.39
N GLY A 137 -5.69 7.71 10.83
CA GLY A 137 -6.35 7.81 9.52
C GLY A 137 -7.56 8.74 9.57
N VAL A 138 -8.42 8.57 10.57
CA VAL A 138 -9.63 9.38 10.79
C VAL A 138 -9.27 10.85 11.02
N ALA A 139 -8.25 11.12 11.85
CA ALA A 139 -7.79 12.48 12.12
C ALA A 139 -7.29 13.18 10.85
N ARG A 140 -6.54 12.46 10.00
CA ARG A 140 -6.05 13.00 8.72
C ARG A 140 -7.21 13.29 7.76
N VAL A 141 -8.14 12.36 7.59
CA VAL A 141 -9.32 12.55 6.72
C VAL A 141 -10.19 13.70 7.23
N SER A 142 -10.43 13.76 8.54
CA SER A 142 -11.18 14.85 9.20
C SER A 142 -10.54 16.22 8.94
N LYS A 143 -9.21 16.30 9.01
CA LYS A 143 -8.48 17.54 8.71
C LYS A 143 -8.63 17.96 7.26
N GLU A 144 -8.35 17.06 6.32
CA GLU A 144 -8.29 17.39 4.88
C GLU A 144 -9.68 17.59 4.25
N ILE A 145 -10.69 16.80 4.65
CA ILE A 145 -12.02 16.83 4.02
C ILE A 145 -13.01 17.69 4.82
N PHE A 146 -12.99 17.57 6.15
CA PHE A 146 -14.00 18.19 7.01
C PHE A 146 -13.53 19.49 7.70
N GLY A 147 -12.30 19.93 7.43
CA GLY A 147 -11.70 21.12 8.04
C GLY A 147 -11.44 20.95 9.54
N GLY A 148 -11.19 19.73 9.99
CA GLY A 148 -10.96 19.41 11.41
C GLY A 148 -12.23 19.23 12.25
N ARG A 149 -13.42 19.31 11.66
CA ARG A 149 -14.68 19.02 12.36
C ARG A 149 -14.81 17.52 12.62
N GLN A 150 -15.28 17.16 13.81
CA GLN A 150 -15.59 15.78 14.15
C GLN A 150 -16.82 15.33 13.35
N ALA A 151 -16.62 14.35 12.47
CA ALA A 151 -17.67 13.79 11.63
C ALA A 151 -17.71 12.26 11.80
N LYS A 152 -18.91 11.68 11.77
CA LYS A 152 -19.06 10.23 11.67
C LYS A 152 -18.65 9.82 10.25
N ILE A 153 -17.60 9.02 10.14
CA ILE A 153 -17.12 8.50 8.86
C ILE A 153 -17.84 7.17 8.59
N ASP A 154 -18.68 7.16 7.57
CA ASP A 154 -19.31 5.94 7.06
C ASP A 154 -18.31 5.20 6.17
N SER A 155 -18.10 3.95 6.49
CA SER A 155 -17.02 3.16 5.95
C SER A 155 -17.27 2.65 4.53
N GLN A 156 -18.52 2.29 4.23
CA GLN A 156 -18.96 1.94 2.89
C GLN A 156 -18.83 3.14 1.96
N ARG A 157 -19.26 4.33 2.40
CA ARG A 157 -19.13 5.56 1.61
C ARG A 157 -17.67 5.94 1.34
N VAL A 158 -16.76 5.65 2.26
CA VAL A 158 -15.31 5.86 2.05
C VAL A 158 -14.78 4.93 0.97
N LEU A 159 -15.18 3.65 0.97
CA LEU A 159 -14.77 2.70 -0.06
C LEU A 159 -15.31 3.11 -1.44
N ASP A 160 -16.57 3.52 -1.53
CA ASP A 160 -17.17 4.01 -2.77
C ASP A 160 -16.44 5.27 -3.29
N LEU A 161 -16.14 6.22 -2.40
CA LEU A 161 -15.37 7.42 -2.75
C LEU A 161 -13.93 7.06 -3.20
N LEU A 162 -13.27 6.14 -2.51
CA LEU A 162 -11.92 5.69 -2.86
C LEU A 162 -11.91 5.04 -4.25
N ALA A 163 -12.93 4.24 -4.59
CA ALA A 163 -13.06 3.63 -5.91
C ALA A 163 -13.20 4.71 -7.01
N LEU A 164 -14.03 5.73 -6.80
CA LEU A 164 -14.19 6.85 -7.74
C LEU A 164 -12.90 7.66 -7.92
N LEU A 165 -12.18 7.94 -6.82
CA LEU A 165 -10.91 8.67 -6.85
C LEU A 165 -9.81 7.84 -7.53
N ALA A 166 -9.75 6.54 -7.27
CA ALA A 166 -8.82 5.63 -7.93
C ALA A 166 -9.09 5.53 -9.43
N GLU A 167 -10.35 5.42 -9.83
CA GLU A 167 -10.74 5.42 -11.24
C GLU A 167 -10.32 6.71 -11.95
N LEU A 168 -10.57 7.87 -11.34
CA LEU A 168 -10.12 9.16 -11.87
C LEU A 168 -8.60 9.18 -12.06
N ALA A 169 -7.84 8.81 -11.03
CA ALA A 169 -6.39 8.84 -11.08
C ALA A 169 -5.82 7.89 -12.14
N ILE A 170 -6.32 6.65 -12.19
CA ILE A 170 -5.88 5.61 -13.13
C ILE A 170 -6.23 5.99 -14.57
N ARG A 171 -7.39 6.59 -14.84
CA ARG A 171 -7.78 7.03 -16.19
C ARG A 171 -7.04 8.28 -16.64
N LEU A 172 -6.72 9.19 -15.71
CA LEU A 172 -6.02 10.42 -16.01
C LEU A 172 -4.51 10.21 -16.26
N GLU A 173 -3.90 9.25 -15.57
CA GLU A 173 -2.47 8.98 -15.66
C GLU A 173 -1.96 8.76 -17.10
N PRO A 174 -2.56 7.87 -17.92
CA PRO A 174 -2.14 7.68 -19.31
C PRO A 174 -2.22 8.96 -20.14
N VAL A 175 -3.24 9.80 -19.96
CA VAL A 175 -3.42 11.04 -20.73
C VAL A 175 -2.31 12.04 -20.41
N VAL A 176 -2.04 12.23 -19.11
CA VAL A 176 -0.98 13.11 -18.63
C VAL A 176 0.38 12.61 -19.10
N TRP A 177 0.64 11.30 -18.97
CA TRP A 177 1.91 10.70 -19.35
C TRP A 177 2.14 10.73 -20.87
N GLN A 178 1.13 10.44 -21.68
CA GLN A 178 1.23 10.53 -23.14
C GLN A 178 1.54 11.96 -23.61
N THR A 179 0.89 12.96 -23.00
CA THR A 179 1.16 14.37 -23.28
C THR A 179 2.62 14.71 -22.94
N TRP A 180 3.08 14.30 -21.77
CA TRP A 180 4.45 14.48 -21.34
C TRP A 180 5.46 13.79 -22.27
N GLN A 181 5.22 12.54 -22.67
CA GLN A 181 6.07 11.81 -23.61
C GLN A 181 6.16 12.48 -24.99
N ARG A 182 5.08 13.10 -25.48
CA ARG A 182 5.13 13.90 -26.72
C ARG A 182 6.09 15.07 -26.58
N TRP A 183 6.05 15.80 -25.47
CA TRP A 183 7.02 16.87 -25.21
C TRP A 183 8.44 16.35 -25.05
N GLN A 184 8.66 15.21 -24.39
CA GLN A 184 10.00 14.61 -24.29
C GLN A 184 10.61 14.27 -25.65
N LYS A 185 9.78 13.78 -26.59
CA LYS A 185 10.23 13.49 -27.96
C LYS A 185 10.61 14.75 -28.72
N ALA A 186 9.83 15.82 -28.57
CA ALA A 186 10.09 17.10 -29.23
C ALA A 186 11.23 17.90 -28.55
N HIS A 187 11.43 17.70 -27.25
CA HIS A 187 12.33 18.50 -26.42
C HIS A 187 13.17 17.57 -25.51
N PRO A 188 14.36 17.13 -25.95
CA PRO A 188 15.20 16.19 -25.21
C PRO A 188 15.58 16.65 -23.79
N ALA A 189 15.62 17.97 -23.53
CA ALA A 189 15.86 18.55 -22.21
C ALA A 189 14.81 18.12 -21.15
N MET A 190 13.65 17.62 -21.56
CA MET A 190 12.54 17.18 -20.70
C MET A 190 12.61 15.69 -20.33
N GLN A 191 13.67 14.99 -20.75
CA GLN A 191 13.80 13.55 -20.50
C GLN A 191 13.77 13.23 -19.00
N ARG A 192 12.88 12.31 -18.65
CA ARG A 192 12.66 11.76 -17.31
C ARG A 192 12.27 10.30 -17.47
N ARG A 193 12.86 9.46 -16.62
CA ARG A 193 12.57 8.01 -16.62
C ARG A 193 11.11 7.78 -16.21
N GLN A 194 10.43 6.92 -16.97
CA GLN A 194 9.09 6.46 -16.63
C GLN A 194 9.12 5.65 -15.34
N ARG A 195 8.19 5.94 -14.43
CA ARG A 195 7.98 5.17 -13.20
C ARG A 195 6.89 4.11 -13.39
N VAL A 196 6.79 3.24 -12.38
CA VAL A 196 5.70 2.28 -12.23
C VAL A 196 4.36 3.01 -12.30
N ALA A 197 3.40 2.45 -13.02
CA ALA A 197 2.07 3.04 -13.13
C ALA A 197 1.42 3.14 -11.75
N LEU A 198 0.75 4.25 -11.47
CA LEU A 198 0.12 4.52 -10.18
C LEU A 198 -0.85 3.41 -9.77
N GLY A 199 -1.61 2.87 -10.73
CA GLY A 199 -2.50 1.72 -10.51
C GLY A 199 -1.77 0.47 -9.98
N GLN A 200 -0.56 0.20 -10.48
CA GLN A 200 0.28 -0.92 -10.00
C GLN A 200 0.81 -0.65 -8.59
N SER A 201 1.26 0.58 -8.32
CA SER A 201 1.74 0.99 -6.99
C SER A 201 0.62 0.90 -5.93
N ILE A 202 -0.59 1.36 -6.27
CA ILE A 202 -1.77 1.25 -5.40
C ILE A 202 -2.16 -0.21 -5.17
N ALA A 203 -2.21 -1.03 -6.23
CA ALA A 203 -2.57 -2.44 -6.11
C ALA A 203 -1.59 -3.22 -5.22
N ALA A 204 -0.28 -2.99 -5.39
CA ALA A 204 0.75 -3.61 -4.56
C ALA A 204 0.60 -3.18 -3.08
N PHE A 205 0.40 -1.89 -2.81
CA PHE A 205 0.18 -1.39 -1.45
C PHE A 205 -1.05 -1.98 -0.78
N LEU A 206 -2.19 -2.04 -1.48
CA LEU A 206 -3.44 -2.61 -0.93
C LEU A 206 -3.34 -4.12 -0.71
N SER A 207 -2.48 -4.82 -1.46
CA SER A 207 -2.23 -6.25 -1.30
C SER A 207 -1.27 -6.57 -0.14
N GLY A 208 -0.72 -5.56 0.53
CA GLY A 208 0.24 -5.76 1.62
C GLY A 208 1.64 -6.15 1.14
N ASP A 209 2.01 -5.83 -0.11
CA ASP A 209 3.33 -6.08 -0.65
C ASP A 209 4.42 -5.36 0.19
N ALA A 210 5.39 -6.14 0.68
CA ALA A 210 6.47 -5.65 1.54
C ALA A 210 7.39 -4.65 0.81
N ASP A 211 7.51 -4.75 -0.52
CA ASP A 211 8.35 -3.87 -1.35
C ASP A 211 7.66 -2.54 -1.70
N THR A 212 6.41 -2.36 -1.27
CA THR A 212 5.60 -1.18 -1.53
C THR A 212 5.13 -0.53 -0.23
N PRO A 213 6.04 0.09 0.54
CA PRO A 213 5.67 0.79 1.77
C PRO A 213 4.86 2.05 1.49
N ARG A 214 4.11 2.52 2.49
CA ARG A 214 3.26 3.73 2.40
C ARG A 214 3.99 4.96 1.84
N GLY A 215 5.27 5.13 2.20
CA GLY A 215 6.08 6.26 1.73
C GLY A 215 6.31 6.26 0.22
N LYS A 216 6.42 5.08 -0.40
CA LYS A 216 6.59 4.92 -1.85
C LYS A 216 5.32 5.34 -2.59
N VAL A 217 4.16 4.83 -2.18
CA VAL A 217 2.87 5.22 -2.77
C VAL A 217 2.60 6.71 -2.60
N GLN A 218 2.91 7.29 -1.43
CA GLN A 218 2.77 8.73 -1.23
C GLN A 218 3.66 9.54 -2.19
N ALA A 219 4.89 9.09 -2.43
CA ALA A 219 5.80 9.75 -3.38
C ALA A 219 5.29 9.63 -4.82
N ASP A 220 4.77 8.46 -5.21
CA ASP A 220 4.21 8.23 -6.54
C ASP A 220 2.96 9.10 -6.79
N VAL A 221 2.05 9.18 -5.81
CA VAL A 221 0.86 10.06 -5.87
C VAL A 221 1.27 11.54 -5.99
N GLU A 222 2.23 11.99 -5.20
CA GLU A 222 2.70 13.37 -5.22
C GLU A 222 3.39 13.73 -6.54
N GLU A 223 4.16 12.80 -7.10
CA GLU A 223 4.76 12.97 -8.42
C GLU A 223 3.71 13.05 -9.52
N PHE A 224 2.72 12.14 -9.51
CA PHE A 224 1.61 12.20 -10.45
C PHE A 224 0.83 13.51 -10.34
N ARG A 225 0.58 13.99 -9.12
CA ARG A 225 -0.05 15.30 -8.87
C ARG A 225 0.76 16.44 -9.49
N ARG A 226 2.08 16.47 -9.29
CA ARG A 226 2.97 17.50 -9.87
C ARG A 226 2.98 17.45 -11.39
N LEU A 227 3.05 16.26 -11.97
CA LEU A 227 3.02 16.09 -13.43
C LEU A 227 1.69 16.56 -14.01
N THR A 228 0.58 16.20 -13.38
CA THR A 228 -0.77 16.65 -13.77
C THR A 228 -0.87 18.17 -13.70
N ALA A 229 -0.39 18.78 -12.61
CA ALA A 229 -0.37 20.23 -12.45
C ALA A 229 0.51 20.93 -13.50
N ALA A 230 1.67 20.34 -13.85
CA ALA A 230 2.55 20.89 -14.86
C ALA A 230 1.93 20.85 -16.26
N VAL A 231 1.31 19.72 -16.62
CA VAL A 231 0.60 19.58 -17.90
C VAL A 231 -0.59 20.55 -17.95
N ALA A 232 -1.44 20.57 -16.93
CA ALA A 232 -2.60 21.46 -16.88
C ALA A 232 -2.19 22.95 -16.87
N GLY A 233 -1.16 23.31 -16.09
CA GLY A 233 -0.65 24.68 -15.99
C GLY A 233 -0.03 25.20 -17.28
N SER A 234 0.59 24.32 -18.08
CA SER A 234 1.17 24.70 -19.37
C SER A 234 0.13 25.23 -20.37
N ALA A 235 -1.14 24.82 -20.26
CA ALA A 235 -2.21 25.30 -21.14
C ALA A 235 -2.40 26.83 -21.04
N ALA A 236 -2.14 27.42 -19.86
CA ALA A 236 -2.23 28.87 -19.68
C ALA A 236 -1.18 29.65 -20.49
N VAL A 237 -0.03 29.03 -20.78
CA VAL A 237 1.06 29.65 -21.56
C VAL A 237 0.77 29.63 -23.06
N ALA A 238 0.01 28.64 -23.54
CA ALA A 238 -0.30 28.50 -24.96
C ALA A 238 -0.98 29.75 -25.54
N GLY A 239 -2.00 30.27 -24.85
CA GLY A 239 -2.71 31.48 -25.28
C GLY A 239 -1.83 32.74 -25.26
N GLN A 240 -0.97 32.88 -24.25
CA GLN A 240 -0.04 34.02 -24.18
C GLN A 240 1.01 33.96 -25.30
N MET A 241 1.52 32.78 -25.63
CA MET A 241 2.49 32.61 -26.72
C MET A 241 1.85 32.83 -28.09
N ALA A 242 0.65 32.32 -28.32
CA ALA A 242 -0.09 32.59 -29.54
C ALA A 242 -0.34 34.10 -29.73
N ALA A 243 -0.75 34.81 -28.66
CA ALA A 243 -0.95 36.26 -28.71
C ALA A 243 0.36 37.03 -29.00
N ARG A 244 1.49 36.57 -28.47
CA ARG A 244 2.82 37.16 -28.77
C ARG A 244 3.19 36.99 -30.23
N GLU A 245 3.02 35.80 -30.80
CA GLU A 245 3.32 35.54 -32.21
C GLU A 245 2.41 36.36 -33.15
N LEU A 246 1.16 36.60 -32.77
CA LEU A 246 0.23 37.47 -33.51
C LEU A 246 0.51 38.97 -33.32
N THR A 247 1.39 39.36 -32.41
CA THR A 247 1.70 40.78 -32.15
C THR A 247 2.36 41.43 -33.37
N ASP A 248 3.15 40.69 -34.13
CA ASP A 248 3.82 41.17 -35.34
C ASP A 248 2.83 41.47 -36.48
N LEU A 249 1.64 40.85 -36.45
CA LEU A 249 0.52 41.17 -37.34
C LEU A 249 -0.33 42.35 -36.87
N SER A 250 0.00 42.97 -35.73
CA SER A 250 -0.78 44.10 -35.24
C SER A 250 -0.62 45.33 -36.16
N PRO A 251 -1.68 46.15 -36.32
CA PRO A 251 -1.60 47.37 -37.12
C PRO A 251 -0.51 48.37 -36.67
N ALA A 252 -0.09 48.30 -35.41
CA ALA A 252 0.99 49.14 -34.88
C ALA A 252 2.35 48.64 -35.38
N ARG A 253 2.63 47.33 -35.26
CA ARG A 253 3.88 46.73 -35.74
C ARG A 253 4.06 46.83 -37.25
N ILE A 254 3.00 46.60 -38.02
CA ILE A 254 3.05 46.74 -39.48
C ILE A 254 3.39 48.17 -39.90
N ARG A 255 2.83 49.17 -39.20
CA ARG A 255 3.18 50.58 -39.42
C ARG A 255 4.65 50.84 -39.13
N GLU A 256 5.15 50.37 -37.98
CA GLU A 256 6.57 50.48 -37.63
C GLU A 256 7.47 49.86 -38.71
N TYR A 257 7.18 48.65 -39.18
CA TYR A 257 7.98 47.99 -40.22
C TYR A 257 8.02 48.79 -41.53
N VAL A 258 6.87 49.28 -42.00
CA VAL A 258 6.80 50.05 -43.26
C VAL A 258 7.44 51.43 -43.15
N GLU A 259 7.39 52.06 -41.98
CA GLU A 259 8.06 53.35 -41.71
C GLU A 259 9.58 53.20 -41.55
N MET A 260 10.05 52.07 -41.02
CA MET A 260 11.47 51.74 -40.91
C MET A 260 12.09 51.33 -42.25
N GLU A 261 11.33 50.69 -43.15
CA GLU A 261 11.72 50.45 -44.55
C GLU A 261 11.73 51.78 -45.34
N LYS A 262 12.82 52.53 -45.20
CA LYS A 262 13.09 53.78 -45.94
C LYS A 262 13.22 53.61 -47.46
N SER A 263 13.08 52.40 -48.00
CA SER A 263 13.56 52.00 -49.34
C SER A 263 12.50 51.54 -50.35
N GLY A 264 11.20 51.53 -50.03
CA GLY A 264 10.18 50.95 -50.92
C GLY A 264 9.26 51.95 -51.61
N GLY A 265 9.65 52.44 -52.79
CA GLY A 265 8.75 52.96 -53.85
C GLY A 265 7.89 54.19 -53.52
N PHE A 266 8.36 55.39 -53.92
CA PHE A 266 7.61 56.66 -53.88
C PHE A 266 6.29 56.67 -54.70
N MET A 267 5.96 55.58 -55.43
CA MET A 267 4.77 55.48 -56.28
C MET A 267 3.59 54.72 -55.68
N LYS A 268 3.75 53.97 -54.57
CA LYS A 268 2.62 53.22 -53.95
C LYS A 268 1.95 53.99 -52.82
N GLY A 269 0.63 53.83 -52.70
CA GLY A 269 -0.13 54.40 -51.58
C GLY A 269 0.22 53.74 -50.24
N LYS A 270 0.15 54.48 -49.12
CA LYS A 270 0.48 53.96 -47.78
C LYS A 270 -0.34 52.71 -47.42
N ALA A 271 -1.62 52.68 -47.79
CA ALA A 271 -2.51 51.55 -47.52
C ALA A 271 -2.06 50.27 -48.24
N GLU A 272 -1.62 50.39 -49.49
CA GLU A 272 -1.11 49.26 -50.30
C GLU A 272 0.18 48.70 -49.68
N ARG A 273 1.10 49.57 -49.25
CA ARG A 273 2.32 49.14 -48.56
C ARG A 273 2.05 48.41 -47.24
N TYR A 274 1.09 48.88 -46.44
CA TYR A 274 0.72 48.17 -45.20
C TYR A 274 0.09 46.80 -45.48
N TRP A 275 -0.74 46.70 -46.52
CA TRP A 275 -1.34 45.43 -46.91
C TRP A 275 -0.31 44.43 -47.44
N GLU A 276 0.61 44.89 -48.30
CA GLU A 276 1.72 44.05 -48.80
C GLU A 276 2.58 43.55 -47.64
N LYS A 277 2.91 44.40 -46.67
CA LYS A 277 3.71 43.99 -45.52
C LYS A 277 2.96 43.02 -44.61
N PHE A 278 1.65 43.20 -44.42
CA PHE A 278 0.82 42.23 -43.72
C PHE A 278 0.86 40.87 -44.41
N GLN A 279 0.66 40.82 -45.73
CA GLN A 279 0.70 39.57 -46.50
C GLN A 279 2.08 38.91 -46.45
N GLU A 280 3.16 39.69 -46.48
CA GLU A 280 4.52 39.20 -46.32
C GLU A 280 4.72 38.50 -44.97
N ILE A 281 4.37 39.17 -43.86
CA ILE A 281 4.55 38.64 -42.51
C ILE A 281 3.60 37.47 -42.27
N ALA A 282 2.32 37.60 -42.63
CA ALA A 282 1.32 36.54 -42.49
C ALA A 282 1.68 35.31 -43.34
N GLY A 283 2.22 35.51 -44.54
CA GLY A 283 2.68 34.43 -45.42
C GLY A 283 3.91 33.68 -44.91
N GLN A 284 4.67 34.28 -43.99
CA GLN A 284 5.79 33.62 -43.30
C GLN A 284 5.34 32.83 -42.06
N MET A 285 4.11 33.03 -41.58
CA MET A 285 3.57 32.28 -40.44
C MET A 285 3.10 30.90 -40.90
N ASP A 286 3.99 29.93 -40.78
CA ASP A 286 3.66 28.51 -40.95
C ASP A 286 2.99 27.94 -39.68
N GLU A 287 1.88 27.24 -39.85
CA GLU A 287 1.11 26.65 -38.75
C GLU A 287 1.94 25.65 -37.94
N SER A 288 2.75 24.82 -38.61
CA SER A 288 3.59 23.82 -37.95
C SER A 288 4.71 24.46 -37.12
N SER A 289 5.28 25.56 -37.61
CA SER A 289 6.26 26.37 -36.88
C SER A 289 5.64 27.03 -35.64
N LEU A 290 4.43 27.59 -35.76
CA LEU A 290 3.71 28.19 -34.64
C LEU A 290 3.36 27.15 -33.58
N GLU A 291 2.83 25.99 -33.98
CA GLU A 291 2.53 24.88 -33.08
C GLU A 291 3.80 24.39 -32.36
N ALA A 292 4.93 24.25 -33.08
CA ALA A 292 6.20 23.85 -32.49
C ALA A 292 6.71 24.85 -31.45
N LYS A 293 6.59 26.17 -31.71
CA LYS A 293 6.96 27.22 -30.75
C LYS A 293 6.07 27.20 -29.51
N ILE A 294 4.75 27.06 -29.68
CA ILE A 294 3.80 26.98 -28.57
C ILE A 294 4.07 25.72 -27.74
N SER A 295 4.19 24.57 -28.39
CA SER A 295 4.51 23.29 -27.74
C SER A 295 5.82 23.36 -26.95
N LYS A 296 6.86 23.98 -27.51
CA LYS A 296 8.14 24.23 -26.82
C LYS A 296 7.94 25.06 -25.57
N ALA A 297 7.22 26.18 -25.65
CA ALA A 297 6.98 27.04 -24.50
C ALA A 297 6.17 26.36 -23.40
N MET A 298 5.16 25.56 -23.78
CA MET A 298 4.38 24.74 -22.86
C MET A 298 5.26 23.71 -22.15
N ALA A 299 6.12 23.01 -22.90
CA ALA A 299 7.05 22.03 -22.37
C ALA A 299 8.04 22.68 -21.38
N GLU A 300 8.67 23.81 -21.74
CA GLU A 300 9.59 24.54 -20.87
C GLU A 300 8.92 25.02 -19.57
N HIS A 301 7.68 25.50 -19.66
CA HIS A 301 6.90 25.89 -18.48
C HIS A 301 6.59 24.68 -17.58
N ALA A 302 6.16 23.57 -18.17
CA ALA A 302 5.92 22.33 -17.44
C ALA A 302 7.20 21.80 -16.78
N GLY A 303 8.34 21.90 -17.46
CA GLY A 303 9.66 21.55 -16.92
C GLY A 303 10.02 22.38 -15.68
N THR A 304 9.72 23.68 -15.72
CA THR A 304 9.95 24.59 -14.58
C THR A 304 9.14 24.19 -13.35
N ILE A 305 7.87 23.78 -13.52
CA ILE A 305 6.99 23.33 -12.41
C ILE A 305 7.52 22.04 -11.78
N ILE A 306 8.05 21.13 -12.60
CA ILE A 306 8.56 19.83 -12.15
C ILE A 306 10.00 19.93 -11.62
N GLY A 307 10.70 21.02 -11.90
CA GLY A 307 12.08 21.25 -11.49
C GLY A 307 13.12 20.62 -12.43
N ILE A 308 12.78 20.45 -13.70
CA ILE A 308 13.71 20.03 -14.75
C ILE A 308 14.26 21.31 -15.41
N GLY A 309 15.60 21.48 -15.42
CA GLY A 309 16.27 22.64 -16.02
C GLY A 309 16.67 23.78 -15.08
N ARG A 310 16.97 23.47 -13.80
CA ARG A 310 17.86 24.30 -12.98
C ARG A 310 19.25 23.70 -12.92
#